data_AF-A0A0F5LJM5-F1
#
_entry.id   AF-A0A0F5LJM5-F1
#
_cell.length_a   1.000
_cell.length_b   1.000
_cell.length_c   1.000
_cell.angle_alpha   90.00
_cell.angle_beta   90.00
_cell.angle_gamma   90.00
#
_symmetry.space_group_name_H-M   'P 1'
#
loop_
_entity.id
_entity.type
_entity.pdbx_description
1 polymer ?
#
loop_
_entity_poly.entity_id
_entity_poly.type
_entity_poly.pdbx_seq_one_letter_code
_entity_poly.pdbx_strand_id
1 'polypeptide(L)'
;MFSPLTGKPREKARIIRDAVTPDAVVRNFLKGEKVAEPLQYVHAQAHFQRKWLPIWYYARSTGISTDHLVEDLRSMVATHPSSRNAVVHRLRKTATAYKIHPGKSVALLAKIMAGEDVAASTPSERVALSNAIMGLPNGFERAEALKPVVLEMLDRTVEGSAVRSAIYRAACRLDELQFG
;
A
#
# COMPACT_ATOMS: atom_id res chain seq x y z
N MET A 1 42.52 -13.78 43.70
CA MET A 1 42.92 -12.54 43.01
C MET A 1 42.35 -12.60 41.60
N PHE A 2 41.22 -11.93 41.33
CA PHE A 2 40.55 -11.98 40.04
C PHE A 2 41.23 -11.01 39.06
N SER A 3 41.64 -11.51 37.89
CA SER A 3 42.12 -10.65 36.80
C SER A 3 40.94 -9.90 36.17
N PRO A 4 41.05 -8.58 35.89
CA PRO A 4 40.01 -7.87 35.16
C PRO A 4 40.08 -8.24 33.67
N LEU A 5 38.95 -8.62 33.10
CA LEU A 5 38.79 -8.78 31.65
C LEU A 5 38.93 -7.40 30.98
N THR A 6 40.10 -7.09 30.43
CA THR A 6 40.31 -5.93 29.57
C THR A 6 39.67 -6.19 28.20
N GLY A 7 38.36 -5.96 28.08
CA GLY A 7 37.66 -5.95 26.81
C GLY A 7 37.81 -4.59 26.12
N LYS A 8 38.38 -4.55 24.91
CA LYS A 8 38.30 -3.35 24.04
C LYS A 8 36.83 -2.93 23.87
N PRO A 9 36.52 -1.62 23.84
CA PRO A 9 35.15 -1.18 23.57
C PRO A 9 34.77 -1.63 22.15
N ARG A 10 33.75 -2.48 22.03
CA ARG A 10 33.14 -2.79 20.73
C ARG A 10 32.52 -1.49 20.21
N GLU A 11 33.04 -1.00 19.10
CA GLU A 11 32.42 0.08 18.35
C GLU A 11 30.97 -0.35 18.04
N LYS A 12 29.99 0.32 18.65
CA LYS A 12 28.58 0.00 18.42
C LYS A 12 28.26 0.45 17.00
N ALA A 13 27.95 -0.52 16.14
CA ALA A 13 27.51 -0.30 14.78
C ALA A 13 26.41 0.77 14.73
N ARG A 14 26.52 1.73 13.82
CA ARG A 14 25.51 2.75 13.57
C ARG A 14 24.30 2.09 12.91
N ILE A 15 23.32 1.65 13.72
CA ILE A 15 22.05 1.12 13.22
C ILE A 15 21.14 2.31 12.91
N ILE A 16 21.10 2.73 11.65
CA ILE A 16 20.01 3.55 11.11
C ILE A 16 19.12 2.63 10.28
N ARG A 17 17.86 2.47 10.73
CA ARG A 17 16.81 1.80 9.97
C ARG A 17 15.78 2.86 9.68
N ASP A 18 15.77 3.39 8.45
CA ASP A 18 14.69 4.29 8.05
C ASP A 18 13.37 3.53 8.16
N ALA A 19 12.39 4.16 8.81
CA ALA A 19 11.12 3.52 9.07
C ALA A 19 10.32 3.40 7.76
N VAL A 20 9.87 2.19 7.44
CA VAL A 20 8.79 2.03 6.46
C VAL A 20 7.54 2.63 7.07
N THR A 21 6.99 3.68 6.45
CA THR A 21 5.74 4.32 6.90
C THR A 21 4.59 3.99 5.95
N PRO A 22 3.32 4.04 6.40
CA PRO A 22 2.18 3.86 5.50
C PRO A 22 2.17 4.83 4.31
N ASP A 23 2.66 6.06 4.48
CA ASP A 23 2.77 7.02 3.37
C ASP A 23 3.87 6.61 2.37
N ALA A 24 5.05 6.21 2.86
CA ALA A 24 6.12 5.71 2.01
C ALA A 24 5.69 4.48 1.20
N VAL A 25 4.96 3.54 1.81
CA VAL A 25 4.41 2.36 1.12
C VAL A 25 3.52 2.75 -0.08
N VAL A 26 2.66 3.76 0.10
CA VAL A 26 1.77 4.21 -0.99
C VAL A 26 2.55 4.97 -2.04
N ARG A 27 3.41 5.92 -1.63
CA ARG A 27 4.17 6.78 -2.56
C ARG A 27 5.14 5.98 -3.41
N ASN A 28 5.87 5.03 -2.83
CA ASN A 28 6.83 4.22 -3.58
C ASN A 28 6.11 3.39 -4.65
N PHE A 29 4.95 2.81 -4.33
CA PHE A 29 4.11 2.12 -5.32
C PHE A 29 3.63 3.06 -6.44
N LEU A 30 3.08 4.23 -6.08
CA LEU A 30 2.54 5.18 -7.06
C LEU A 30 3.63 5.76 -7.97
N LYS A 31 4.87 5.89 -7.48
CA LYS A 31 6.03 6.32 -8.25
C LYS A 31 6.72 5.20 -9.02
N GLY A 32 6.40 3.93 -8.72
CA GLY A 32 7.09 2.77 -9.31
C GLY A 32 8.54 2.59 -8.83
N GLU A 33 8.85 3.05 -7.61
CA GLU A 33 10.20 3.02 -7.04
C GLU A 33 10.64 1.60 -6.69
N LYS A 34 11.78 1.16 -7.24
CA LYS A 34 12.39 -0.13 -6.85
C LYS A 34 12.92 -0.02 -5.42
N VAL A 35 12.28 -0.73 -4.49
CA VAL A 35 12.73 -0.79 -3.09
C VAL A 35 13.76 -1.89 -2.89
N ALA A 36 14.77 -1.64 -2.06
CA ALA A 36 15.85 -2.59 -1.80
C ALA A 36 15.38 -3.84 -1.03
N GLU A 37 14.44 -3.66 -0.08
CA GLU A 37 14.00 -4.70 0.86
C GLU A 37 12.48 -4.90 0.81
N PRO A 38 11.91 -5.43 -0.29
CA PRO A 38 10.46 -5.49 -0.49
C PRO A 38 9.74 -6.36 0.55
N LEU A 39 10.41 -7.37 1.11
CA LEU A 39 9.86 -8.19 2.20
C LEU A 39 9.60 -7.34 3.45
N GLN A 40 10.48 -6.38 3.77
CA GLN A 40 10.29 -5.48 4.91
C GLN A 40 9.06 -4.57 4.73
N TYR A 41 8.73 -4.20 3.49
CA TYR A 41 7.50 -3.47 3.20
C TYR A 41 6.24 -4.32 3.41
N VAL A 42 6.30 -5.63 3.11
CA VAL A 42 5.20 -6.57 3.40
C VAL A 42 5.06 -6.77 4.91
N HIS A 43 6.16 -7.02 5.63
CA HIS A 43 6.16 -7.19 7.08
C HIS A 43 5.65 -5.96 7.82
N ALA A 44 6.12 -4.77 7.46
CA ALA A 44 5.72 -3.54 8.11
C ALA A 44 4.20 -3.33 8.08
N GLN A 45 3.54 -3.72 6.97
CA GLN A 45 2.08 -3.64 6.85
C GLN A 45 1.32 -4.53 7.84
N ALA A 46 1.91 -5.64 8.30
CA ALA A 46 1.32 -6.47 9.34
C ALA A 46 1.26 -5.77 10.71
N HIS A 47 2.04 -4.69 10.90
CA HIS A 47 2.09 -3.91 12.14
C HIS A 47 1.33 -2.59 12.06
N PHE A 48 0.87 -2.16 10.88
CA PHE A 48 0.09 -0.93 10.74
C PHE A 48 -1.39 -1.18 11.01
N GLN A 49 -2.03 -0.32 11.80
CA GLN A 49 -3.49 -0.37 11.99
C GLN A 49 -4.27 -0.07 10.69
N ARG A 50 -3.63 0.63 9.75
CA ARG A 50 -4.19 0.94 8.44
C ARG A 50 -4.13 -0.28 7.52
N LYS A 51 -5.30 -0.78 7.12
CA LYS A 51 -5.45 -2.05 6.36
C LYS A 51 -5.26 -1.92 4.84
N TRP A 52 -5.50 -0.73 4.30
CA TRP A 52 -5.44 -0.49 2.86
C TRP A 52 -4.14 0.19 2.50
N LEU A 53 -3.16 -0.63 2.10
CA LEU A 53 -1.86 -0.23 1.55
C LEU A 53 -1.51 -1.13 0.35
N PRO A 54 -0.87 -0.64 -0.72
CA PRO A 54 -0.40 -1.50 -1.80
C PRO A 54 0.47 -2.63 -1.25
N ILE A 55 0.16 -3.86 -1.63
CA ILE A 55 0.84 -5.06 -1.14
C ILE A 55 1.32 -5.97 -2.27
N TRP A 56 0.59 -6.06 -3.37
CA TRP A 56 0.92 -6.98 -4.46
C TRP A 56 2.21 -6.57 -5.18
N TYR A 57 2.42 -5.27 -5.35
CA TYR A 57 3.68 -4.70 -5.84
C TYR A 57 4.89 -5.20 -5.03
N TYR A 58 4.80 -5.15 -3.70
CA TYR A 58 5.90 -5.58 -2.82
C TYR A 58 6.01 -7.10 -2.75
N ALA A 59 4.89 -7.80 -2.65
CA ALA A 59 4.86 -9.27 -2.65
C ALA A 59 5.51 -9.83 -3.92
N ARG A 60 5.14 -9.30 -5.09
CA ARG A 60 5.75 -9.71 -6.37
C ARG A 60 7.24 -9.36 -6.44
N SER A 61 7.63 -8.20 -5.90
CA SER A 61 9.03 -7.77 -5.86
C SER A 61 9.91 -8.65 -4.97
N THR A 62 9.34 -9.41 -4.03
CA THR A 62 10.11 -10.34 -3.19
C THR A 62 10.60 -11.58 -3.96
N GLY A 63 9.93 -11.97 -5.05
CA GLY A 63 10.14 -13.25 -5.72
C GLY A 63 9.69 -14.48 -4.92
N ILE A 64 9.12 -14.29 -3.73
CA ILE A 64 8.61 -15.36 -2.86
C ILE A 64 7.17 -15.69 -3.26
N SER A 65 6.79 -16.97 -3.18
CA SER A 65 5.40 -17.38 -3.44
C SER A 65 4.45 -16.79 -2.39
N THR A 66 3.21 -16.52 -2.81
CA THR A 66 2.17 -16.01 -1.91
C THR A 66 1.94 -16.95 -0.72
N ASP A 67 2.05 -18.27 -0.92
CA ASP A 67 1.93 -19.26 0.15
C ASP A 67 3.02 -19.11 1.21
N HIS A 68 4.28 -18.98 0.78
CA HIS A 68 5.40 -18.77 1.70
C HIS A 68 5.30 -17.42 2.40
N LEU A 69 4.91 -16.34 1.71
CA LEU A 69 4.68 -15.03 2.33
C LEU A 69 3.59 -15.09 3.41
N VAL A 70 2.50 -15.83 3.16
CA VAL A 70 1.42 -15.98 4.15
C VAL A 70 1.89 -16.77 5.37
N GLU A 71 2.67 -17.83 5.18
CA GLU A 71 3.20 -18.62 6.29
C GLU A 71 4.20 -17.82 7.13
N ASP A 72 5.12 -17.13 6.45
CA ASP A 72 6.08 -16.22 7.07
C ASP A 72 5.37 -15.15 7.90
N LEU A 73 4.37 -14.47 7.34
CA LEU A 73 3.54 -13.51 8.08
C LEU A 73 2.87 -14.12 9.31
N ARG A 74 2.33 -15.35 9.20
CA ARG A 74 1.65 -16.04 10.31
C ARG A 74 2.60 -16.42 11.44
N SER A 75 3.86 -16.72 11.11
CA SER A 75 4.92 -17.05 12.06
C SER A 75 5.39 -15.83 12.88
N MET A 76 5.19 -14.62 12.35
CA MET A 76 5.58 -13.38 13.04
C MET A 76 4.75 -13.15 14.30
N VAL A 77 5.44 -12.67 15.36
CA VAL A 77 4.79 -12.12 16.55
C VAL A 77 4.08 -10.82 16.17
N ALA A 78 2.74 -10.84 16.17
CA ALA A 78 1.94 -9.70 15.77
C ALA A 78 1.47 -8.91 17.00
N THR A 79 1.97 -7.68 17.17
CA THR A 79 1.42 -6.70 18.14
C THR A 79 -0.06 -6.41 17.86
N HIS A 80 -0.46 -6.44 16.59
CA HIS A 80 -1.84 -6.29 16.13
C HIS A 80 -2.23 -7.44 15.20
N PRO A 81 -2.72 -8.58 15.74
CA PRO A 81 -3.08 -9.74 14.92
C PRO A 81 -4.11 -9.42 13.83
N SER A 82 -5.01 -8.45 14.07
CA SER A 82 -6.00 -8.01 13.10
C SER A 82 -5.40 -7.34 11.86
N SER A 83 -4.28 -6.63 12.00
CA SER A 83 -3.53 -6.03 10.90
C SER A 83 -2.84 -7.08 10.04
N ARG A 84 -2.10 -7.99 10.68
CA ARG A 84 -1.52 -9.17 10.01
C ARG A 84 -2.58 -9.98 9.26
N ASN A 85 -3.69 -10.29 9.92
CA ASN A 85 -4.75 -11.09 9.30
C ASN A 85 -5.38 -10.36 8.10
N ALA A 86 -5.54 -9.03 8.17
CA ALA A 86 -6.01 -8.24 7.03
C ALA A 86 -5.04 -8.34 5.83
N VAL A 87 -3.73 -8.29 6.08
CA VAL A 87 -2.70 -8.51 5.06
C VAL A 87 -2.83 -9.91 4.44
N VAL A 88 -2.92 -10.95 5.28
CA VAL A 88 -3.10 -12.34 4.82
C VAL A 88 -4.36 -12.50 3.97
N HIS A 89 -5.50 -11.95 4.39
CA HIS A 89 -6.75 -12.01 3.62
C HIS A 89 -6.63 -11.35 2.25
N ARG A 90 -5.85 -10.27 2.14
CA ARG A 90 -5.61 -9.60 0.86
C ARG A 90 -4.70 -10.43 -0.05
N LEU A 91 -3.60 -10.97 0.47
CA LEU A 91 -2.73 -11.90 -0.27
C LEU A 91 -3.47 -13.17 -0.72
N ARG A 92 -4.47 -13.61 0.05
CA ARG A 92 -5.33 -14.75 -0.32
C ARG A 92 -6.49 -14.37 -1.23
N LYS A 93 -6.60 -13.11 -1.65
CA LYS A 93 -7.74 -12.55 -2.43
C LYS A 93 -9.11 -12.74 -1.77
N THR A 94 -9.17 -13.06 -0.48
CA THR A 94 -10.43 -13.14 0.29
C THR A 94 -10.90 -11.75 0.77
N ALA A 95 -10.07 -10.73 0.59
CA ALA A 95 -10.43 -9.32 0.74
C ALA A 95 -9.80 -8.51 -0.39
N THR A 96 -10.57 -7.58 -0.98
CA THR A 96 -10.15 -6.75 -2.12
C THR A 96 -10.48 -5.28 -1.90
N ALA A 97 -9.66 -4.41 -2.46
CA ALA A 97 -9.90 -2.98 -2.52
C ALA A 97 -11.11 -2.63 -3.42
N TYR A 98 -11.50 -3.52 -4.34
CA TYR A 98 -12.65 -3.36 -5.22
C TYR A 98 -13.92 -3.02 -4.44
N LYS A 99 -14.57 -1.93 -4.83
CA LYS A 99 -15.85 -1.52 -4.27
C LYS A 99 -16.53 -0.54 -5.22
N ILE A 100 -17.77 -0.83 -5.59
CA ILE A 100 -18.62 0.11 -6.32
C ILE A 100 -19.24 1.10 -5.33
N HIS A 101 -19.12 2.38 -5.63
CA HIS A 101 -19.74 3.47 -4.88
C HIS A 101 -20.77 4.19 -5.76
N PRO A 102 -22.01 4.40 -5.29
CA PRO A 102 -23.04 5.11 -6.05
C PRO A 102 -22.76 6.63 -6.12
N GLY A 103 -23.51 7.34 -6.96
CA GLY A 103 -23.44 8.80 -7.08
C GLY A 103 -22.35 9.28 -8.02
N LYS A 104 -21.65 10.36 -7.67
CA LYS A 104 -20.65 11.04 -8.53
C LYS A 104 -19.53 10.09 -9.02
N SER A 105 -19.17 9.08 -8.23
CA SER A 105 -18.16 8.08 -8.60
C SER A 105 -18.55 7.21 -9.79
N VAL A 106 -19.85 7.00 -10.05
CA VAL A 106 -20.32 6.21 -11.20
C VAL A 106 -20.03 6.95 -12.50
N ALA A 107 -20.31 8.25 -12.55
CA ALA A 107 -20.03 9.08 -13.72
C ALA A 107 -18.51 9.20 -13.96
N LEU A 108 -17.71 9.36 -12.90
CA LEU A 108 -16.25 9.38 -13.02
C LEU A 108 -15.69 8.03 -13.48
N LEU A 109 -16.22 6.91 -13.00
CA LEU A 109 -15.82 5.59 -13.45
C LEU A 109 -16.10 5.41 -14.95
N ALA A 110 -17.27 5.85 -15.42
CA ALA A 110 -17.60 5.82 -16.85
C ALA A 110 -16.60 6.62 -17.69
N LYS A 111 -16.20 7.81 -17.24
CA LYS A 111 -15.16 8.62 -17.91
C LYS A 111 -13.81 7.92 -17.97
N ILE A 112 -13.36 7.33 -16.84
CA ILE A 112 -12.11 6.57 -16.80
C ILE A 112 -12.16 5.38 -17.77
N MET A 113 -13.29 4.66 -17.81
CA MET A 113 -13.51 3.52 -18.70
C MET A 113 -13.56 3.93 -20.18
N ALA A 114 -14.11 5.11 -20.49
CA ALA A 114 -14.08 5.71 -21.82
C ALA A 114 -12.70 6.26 -22.20
N GLY A 115 -11.79 6.31 -21.23
CA GLY A 115 -10.42 6.72 -21.44
C GLY A 115 -10.17 8.23 -21.38
N GLU A 116 -11.15 8.98 -20.91
CA GLU A 116 -11.06 10.42 -20.68
C GLU A 116 -10.09 10.76 -19.54
N ASP A 117 -9.50 11.94 -19.61
CA ASP A 117 -8.69 12.49 -18.53
C ASP A 117 -9.57 12.89 -17.35
N VAL A 118 -9.10 12.56 -16.15
CA VAL A 118 -9.78 12.84 -14.88
C VAL A 118 -8.82 13.52 -13.90
N ALA A 119 -9.32 14.52 -13.21
CA ALA A 119 -8.58 15.25 -12.18
C ALA A 119 -9.52 15.62 -11.03
N ALA A 120 -8.94 15.91 -9.86
CA ALA A 120 -9.68 16.28 -8.67
C ALA A 120 -8.98 17.40 -7.89
N SER A 121 -9.64 18.55 -7.79
CA SER A 121 -9.07 19.76 -7.18
C SER A 121 -9.55 19.95 -5.74
N THR A 122 -10.78 19.57 -5.45
CA THR A 122 -11.37 19.68 -4.10
C THR A 122 -11.26 18.37 -3.30
N PRO A 123 -11.29 18.43 -1.95
CA PRO A 123 -11.37 17.23 -1.12
C PRO A 123 -12.51 16.27 -1.50
N SER A 124 -13.69 16.82 -1.83
CA SER A 124 -14.87 16.05 -2.24
C SER A 124 -14.67 15.34 -3.57
N GLU A 125 -14.09 16.03 -4.56
CA GLU A 125 -13.72 15.43 -5.85
C GLU A 125 -12.68 14.32 -5.68
N ARG A 126 -11.68 14.51 -4.80
CA ARG A 126 -10.66 13.48 -4.54
C ARG A 126 -11.27 12.20 -3.97
N VAL A 127 -12.25 12.33 -3.08
CA VAL A 127 -13.01 11.18 -2.56
C VAL A 127 -13.82 10.53 -3.68
N ALA A 128 -14.54 11.31 -4.48
CA ALA A 128 -15.36 10.78 -5.57
C ALA A 128 -14.51 10.04 -6.62
N LEU A 129 -13.35 10.60 -7.00
CA LEU A 129 -12.42 10.00 -7.95
C LEU A 129 -11.75 8.75 -7.36
N SER A 130 -11.34 8.79 -6.09
CA SER A 130 -10.83 7.60 -5.40
C SER A 130 -11.85 6.46 -5.39
N ASN A 131 -13.12 6.77 -5.11
CA ASN A 131 -14.22 5.81 -5.11
C ASN A 131 -14.52 5.27 -6.52
N ALA A 132 -14.34 6.10 -7.57
CA ALA A 132 -14.43 5.65 -8.95
C ALA A 132 -13.32 4.64 -9.29
N ILE A 133 -12.07 4.94 -8.91
CA ILE A 133 -10.92 4.04 -9.12
C ILE A 133 -11.13 2.70 -8.40
N MET A 134 -11.69 2.71 -7.18
CA MET A 134 -12.04 1.47 -6.47
C MET A 134 -13.05 0.60 -7.22
N GLY A 135 -13.89 1.20 -8.09
CA GLY A 135 -14.89 0.51 -8.89
C GLY A 135 -14.38 -0.03 -10.23
N LEU A 136 -13.10 0.16 -10.58
CA LEU A 136 -12.55 -0.37 -11.83
C LEU A 136 -12.63 -1.89 -11.86
N PRO A 137 -13.08 -2.51 -12.98
CA PRO A 137 -13.24 -3.96 -13.09
C PRO A 137 -11.89 -4.68 -13.18
N ASN A 138 -11.86 -5.97 -12.85
CA ASN A 138 -10.67 -6.79 -13.09
C ASN A 138 -10.35 -6.81 -14.59
N GLY A 139 -9.06 -6.83 -14.94
CA GLY A 139 -8.61 -6.77 -16.34
C GLY A 139 -8.57 -5.35 -16.93
N PHE A 140 -8.83 -4.30 -16.15
CA PHE A 140 -8.65 -2.92 -16.62
C PHE A 140 -7.17 -2.63 -16.92
N GLU A 141 -6.83 -2.49 -18.20
CA GLU A 141 -5.44 -2.43 -18.69
C GLU A 141 -4.73 -1.11 -18.36
N ARG A 142 -5.47 -0.01 -18.23
CA ARG A 142 -4.90 1.34 -18.03
C ARG A 142 -4.64 1.70 -16.57
N ALA A 143 -4.54 0.72 -15.68
CA ALA A 143 -4.34 0.96 -14.24
C ALA A 143 -3.04 1.74 -13.95
N GLU A 144 -1.97 1.51 -14.73
CA GLU A 144 -0.69 2.22 -14.56
C GLU A 144 -0.83 3.73 -14.82
N ALA A 145 -1.58 4.10 -15.85
CA ALA A 145 -1.77 5.49 -16.25
C ALA A 145 -2.49 6.34 -15.20
N LEU A 146 -3.17 5.71 -14.22
CA LEU A 146 -3.86 6.41 -13.14
C LEU A 146 -2.97 6.68 -11.92
N LYS A 147 -1.78 6.07 -11.83
CA LYS A 147 -0.88 6.30 -10.69
C LYS A 147 -0.49 7.78 -10.50
N PRO A 148 -0.12 8.54 -11.56
CA PRO A 148 0.20 9.97 -11.40
C PRO A 148 -0.98 10.79 -10.86
N VAL A 149 -2.21 10.47 -11.30
CA VAL A 149 -3.43 11.13 -10.83
C VAL A 149 -3.65 10.86 -9.34
N VAL A 150 -3.48 9.61 -8.90
CA VAL A 150 -3.61 9.25 -7.47
C VAL A 150 -2.50 9.88 -6.63
N LEU A 151 -1.28 9.97 -7.17
CA LEU A 151 -0.15 10.63 -6.51
C LEU A 151 -0.42 12.13 -6.34
N GLU A 152 -0.90 12.81 -7.37
CA GLU A 152 -1.27 14.23 -7.30
C GLU A 152 -2.39 14.46 -6.27
N MET A 153 -3.41 13.59 -6.23
CA MET A 153 -4.44 13.65 -5.19
C MET A 153 -3.85 13.53 -3.79
N LEU A 154 -2.87 12.65 -3.60
CA LEU A 154 -2.18 12.45 -2.32
C LEU A 154 -1.37 13.68 -1.92
N ASP A 155 -0.62 14.27 -2.85
CA ASP A 155 0.19 15.47 -2.63
C ASP A 155 -0.63 16.69 -2.24
N ARG A 156 -1.83 16.82 -2.81
CA ARG A 156 -2.77 17.91 -2.49
C ARG A 156 -3.59 17.67 -1.22
N THR A 157 -3.35 16.58 -0.49
CA THR A 157 -4.15 16.21 0.69
C THR A 157 -3.34 16.31 1.96
N VAL A 158 -3.78 17.19 2.87
CA VAL A 158 -3.20 17.35 4.22
C VAL A 158 -3.21 16.05 5.01
N GLU A 159 -2.20 15.87 5.86
CA GLU A 159 -2.07 14.72 6.74
C GLU A 159 -3.29 14.54 7.67
N GLY A 160 -3.58 13.30 8.07
CA GLY A 160 -4.71 12.98 8.96
C GLY A 160 -6.12 13.09 8.33
N SER A 161 -6.26 13.66 7.13
CA SER A 161 -7.56 13.82 6.47
C SER A 161 -8.25 12.48 6.15
N ALA A 162 -9.56 12.42 6.34
CA ALA A 162 -10.40 11.28 5.92
C ALA A 162 -10.26 10.95 4.42
N VAL A 163 -9.95 11.97 3.59
CA VAL A 163 -9.71 11.83 2.15
C VAL A 163 -8.55 10.85 1.87
N ARG A 164 -7.50 10.85 2.71
CA ARG A 164 -6.33 9.97 2.53
C ARG A 164 -6.71 8.50 2.57
N SER A 165 -7.68 8.12 3.40
CA SER A 165 -8.13 6.73 3.47
C SER A 165 -8.79 6.26 2.16
N ALA A 166 -9.52 7.15 1.46
CA ALA A 166 -10.07 6.85 0.14
C ALA A 166 -8.95 6.75 -0.90
N ILE A 167 -8.01 7.70 -0.93
CA ILE A 167 -6.87 7.71 -1.85
C ILE A 167 -6.02 6.43 -1.70
N TYR A 168 -5.74 6.02 -0.46
CA TYR A 168 -4.95 4.82 -0.20
C TYR A 168 -5.63 3.56 -0.72
N ARG A 169 -6.95 3.44 -0.54
CA ARG A 169 -7.70 2.30 -1.06
C ARG A 169 -7.81 2.34 -2.59
N ALA A 170 -7.87 3.52 -3.20
CA ALA A 170 -7.75 3.65 -4.65
C ALA A 170 -6.39 3.16 -5.15
N ALA A 171 -5.29 3.54 -4.48
CA ALA A 171 -3.96 3.00 -4.79
C ALA A 171 -3.89 1.48 -4.64
N CYS A 172 -4.52 0.91 -3.61
CA CYS A 172 -4.64 -0.55 -3.47
C CYS A 172 -5.39 -1.21 -4.62
N ARG A 173 -6.42 -0.54 -5.18
CA ARG A 173 -7.13 -1.09 -6.32
C ARG A 173 -6.25 -1.10 -7.56
N LEU A 174 -5.48 -0.04 -7.81
CA LEU A 174 -4.51 -0.02 -8.91
C LEU A 174 -3.45 -1.12 -8.75
N ASP A 175 -2.96 -1.32 -7.53
CA ASP A 175 -2.01 -2.39 -7.18
C ASP A 175 -2.59 -3.78 -7.48
N GLU A 176 -3.82 -4.06 -7.03
CA GLU A 176 -4.53 -5.31 -7.33
C GLU A 176 -4.75 -5.53 -8.84
N LEU A 177 -5.02 -4.48 -9.61
CA LEU A 177 -5.23 -4.62 -11.06
C LEU A 177 -3.94 -4.96 -11.82
N GLN A 178 -2.79 -4.52 -11.32
CA GLN A 178 -1.50 -4.69 -11.98
C GLN A 178 -0.77 -5.96 -11.54
N PHE A 179 -0.87 -6.30 -10.25
CA PHE A 179 -0.03 -7.32 -9.62
C PHE A 179 -0.82 -8.39 -8.87
N GLY A 180 -2.14 -8.20 -8.72
CA GLY A 180 -3.03 -9.02 -7.91
C GLY A 180 -3.30 -10.41 -8.46
#